data_AF-A0A8T4U0Q3-F1
#
_entry.id   AF-A0A8T4U0Q3-F1
#
_cell.length_a   1.000
_cell.length_b   1.000
_cell.length_c   1.000
_cell.angle_alpha   90.00
_cell.angle_beta   90.00
_cell.angle_gamma   90.00
#
_symmetry.space_group_name_H-M   'P 1'
#
loop_
_entity.id
_entity.type
_entity.pdbx_description
1 polymer ?
#
loop_
_entity_poly.entity_id
_entity_poly.type
_entity_poly.pdbx_seq_one_letter_code
_entity_poly.pdbx_strand_id
1 'polypeptide(L)'
;MNKIAIVRIRGKAGVNRRIEETLCRMRLYNKYHCVIISNDKRNIGMFKRVKDYVTWGEIDKNTLTKLITERGRLPGNKKLNEFYIKEKAKTDVKEFSEMVYEGKKEIKDVPGLKPYFRLKPPLKGFERGGIKKPFSMGGVLGYRKNMINDLIQRMI
;
A
#
# COMPACT_ATOMS: atom_id res chain seq x y z
N MET A 1 3.60 -12.69 -11.38
CA MET A 1 4.29 -12.13 -10.19
C MET A 1 3.24 -11.49 -9.31
N ASN A 2 3.11 -11.88 -8.03
CA ASN A 2 2.07 -11.32 -7.18
C ASN A 2 2.54 -9.96 -6.62
N LYS A 3 1.67 -8.96 -6.68
CA LYS A 3 1.89 -7.66 -6.02
C LYS A 3 1.35 -7.72 -4.59
N ILE A 4 2.13 -7.19 -3.67
CA ILE A 4 1.79 -7.12 -2.26
C ILE A 4 1.47 -5.67 -1.92
N ALA A 5 0.30 -5.45 -1.31
CA ALA A 5 -0.02 -4.20 -0.67
C ALA A 5 0.44 -4.24 0.79
N ILE A 6 1.14 -3.19 1.21
CA ILE A 6 1.58 -3.02 2.59
C ILE A 6 1.04 -1.70 3.14
N VAL A 7 0.46 -1.75 4.34
CA VAL A 7 -0.11 -0.59 5.04
C VAL A 7 0.53 -0.46 6.41
N ARG A 8 1.03 0.75 6.73
CA ARG A 8 1.54 1.06 8.07
C ARG A 8 0.39 1.35 9.03
N ILE A 9 0.22 0.53 10.06
CA ILE A 9 -0.85 0.67 11.05
C ILE A 9 -0.36 1.45 12.28
N ARG A 10 0.84 1.13 12.76
CA ARG A 10 1.42 1.79 13.94
C ARG A 10 2.16 3.08 13.60
N GLY A 11 2.20 4.00 14.57
CA GLY A 11 2.81 5.33 14.44
C GLY A 11 4.33 5.32 14.53
N LYS A 12 4.93 6.50 14.65
CA LYS A 12 6.37 6.71 14.83
C LYS A 12 6.83 6.67 16.29
N ALA A 13 5.93 6.91 17.24
CA ALA A 13 6.25 6.93 18.66
C ALA A 13 6.75 5.57 19.15
N GLY A 14 7.93 5.55 19.79
CA GLY A 14 8.52 4.33 20.35
C GLY A 14 8.94 3.27 19.33
N VAL A 15 9.14 3.65 18.06
CA VAL A 15 9.65 2.73 17.04
C VAL A 15 11.17 2.64 17.15
N ASN A 16 11.72 1.43 17.15
CA ASN A 16 13.16 1.24 17.11
C ASN A 16 13.73 1.84 15.81
N ARG A 17 14.82 2.62 15.90
CA ARG A 17 15.47 3.28 14.76
C ARG A 17 15.68 2.35 13.56
N ARG A 18 16.13 1.11 13.79
CA ARG A 18 16.36 0.10 12.74
C ARG A 18 15.08 -0.27 11.97
N ILE A 19 13.94 -0.28 12.66
CA ILE A 19 12.63 -0.56 12.07
C ILE A 19 12.12 0.67 11.32
N GLU A 20 12.26 1.86 11.90
CA GLU A 20 11.86 3.12 11.26
C GLU A 20 12.64 3.34 9.95
N GLU A 21 13.95 3.09 9.94
CA GLU A 21 14.78 3.16 8.72
C GLU A 21 14.28 2.17 7.64
N THR A 22 13.84 0.98 8.05
CA THR A 22 13.27 -0.01 7.12
C THR A 22 11.93 0.47 6.56
N LEU A 23 11.05 1.03 7.39
CA LEU A 23 9.77 1.61 6.97
C LEU A 23 9.98 2.80 6.02
N CYS A 24 10.94 3.67 6.30
CA CYS A 24 11.29 4.80 5.46
C CYS A 24 11.80 4.37 4.08
N ARG A 25 12.66 3.33 4.01
CA ARG A 25 13.11 2.75 2.72
C ARG A 25 11.95 2.22 1.88
N MET A 26 10.95 1.64 2.53
CA MET A 26 9.72 1.17 1.88
C MET A 26 8.72 2.30 1.58
N ARG A 27 9.05 3.56 1.91
CA ARG A 27 8.20 4.75 1.72
C ARG A 27 6.95 4.78 2.61
N LEU A 28 6.97 4.01 3.70
CA LEU A 28 5.92 3.97 4.74
C LEU A 28 6.19 4.99 5.84
N TYR A 29 6.10 6.27 5.47
CA TYR A 29 6.47 7.36 6.38
C TYR A 29 5.51 7.53 7.55
N ASN A 30 4.20 7.48 7.35
CA ASN A 30 3.21 7.75 8.41
C ASN A 30 2.17 6.64 8.51
N LYS A 31 1.31 6.70 9.54
CA LYS A 31 0.15 5.80 9.67
C LYS A 31 -0.74 5.90 8.44
N TYR A 32 -1.32 4.78 8.04
CA TYR A 32 -2.23 4.63 6.90
C TYR A 32 -1.61 5.00 5.56
N HIS A 33 -0.28 5.04 5.47
CA HIS A 33 0.39 4.98 4.19
C HIS A 33 0.35 3.55 3.66
N CYS A 34 -0.04 3.43 2.39
CA CYS A 34 -0.05 2.19 1.64
C CYS A 34 0.97 2.26 0.50
N VAL A 35 1.71 1.18 0.28
CA VAL A 35 2.65 1.03 -0.83
C VAL A 35 2.42 -0.32 -1.49
N ILE A 36 2.59 -0.37 -2.80
CA ILE A 36 2.51 -1.63 -3.57
C ILE A 36 3.92 -2.05 -3.94
N ILE A 37 4.26 -3.28 -3.61
CA ILE A 37 5.61 -3.83 -3.74
C ILE A 37 5.54 -5.19 -4.43
N SER A 38 6.53 -5.51 -5.27
CA SER A 38 6.66 -6.84 -5.89
C SER A 38 7.04 -7.90 -4.85
N ASN A 39 6.51 -9.12 -5.00
CA ASN A 39 6.88 -10.23 -4.14
C ASN A 39 8.28 -10.79 -4.48
N ASP A 40 9.33 -10.12 -3.98
CA ASP A 40 10.73 -10.55 -4.13
C ASP A 40 11.29 -11.08 -2.80
N LYS A 41 12.25 -12.01 -2.85
CA LYS A 41 12.95 -12.55 -1.66
C LYS A 41 13.51 -11.45 -0.74
N ARG A 42 14.03 -10.36 -1.33
CA ARG A 42 14.54 -9.18 -0.59
C ARG A 42 13.41 -8.47 0.18
N ASN A 43 12.26 -8.28 -0.45
CA ASN A 43 11.11 -7.60 0.16
C ASN A 43 10.50 -8.45 1.29
N ILE A 44 10.51 -9.79 1.16
CA ILE A 44 10.06 -10.72 2.21
C ILE A 44 10.87 -10.53 3.50
N GLY A 45 12.20 -10.39 3.39
CA GLY A 45 13.05 -10.11 4.55
C GLY A 45 12.66 -8.80 5.26
N MET A 46 12.35 -7.76 4.48
CA MET A 46 11.88 -6.48 5.03
C MET A 46 10.52 -6.63 5.72
N PHE A 47 9.55 -7.32 5.11
CA PHE A 47 8.21 -7.57 5.69
C PHE A 47 8.30 -8.28 7.04
N LYS A 48 9.14 -9.32 7.15
CA LYS A 48 9.35 -10.04 8.42
C LYS A 48 9.88 -9.13 9.53
N ARG A 49 10.76 -8.17 9.19
CA ARG A 49 11.33 -7.22 10.15
C ARG A 49 10.33 -6.19 10.64
N VAL A 50 9.43 -5.71 9.78
CA VAL A 50 8.44 -4.68 10.11
C VAL A 50 7.08 -5.25 10.54
N LYS A 51 6.99 -6.57 10.74
CA LYS A 51 5.73 -7.30 10.90
C LYS A 51 4.80 -6.76 12.00
N ASP A 52 5.40 -6.23 13.07
CA ASP A 52 4.69 -5.76 14.26
C ASP A 52 4.19 -4.31 14.14
N TYR A 53 4.40 -3.67 12.98
CA TYR A 53 4.00 -2.28 12.71
C TYR A 53 3.09 -2.14 11.49
N VAL A 54 3.11 -3.13 10.61
CA VAL A 54 2.44 -3.09 9.31
C VAL A 54 1.51 -4.28 9.13
N THR A 55 0.59 -4.13 8.20
CA THR A 55 -0.23 -5.21 7.68
C THR A 55 0.03 -5.34 6.19
N TRP A 56 0.11 -6.56 5.67
CA TRP A 56 0.33 -6.77 4.24
C TRP A 56 -0.41 -7.99 3.71
N GLY A 57 -0.63 -8.00 2.40
CA GLY A 57 -1.35 -9.08 1.73
C GLY A 57 -1.29 -8.94 0.22
N GLU A 58 -1.86 -9.92 -0.46
CA GLU A 58 -1.93 -9.96 -1.93
C GLU A 58 -3.08 -9.07 -2.41
N ILE A 59 -2.78 -8.15 -3.31
CA ILE A 59 -3.75 -7.18 -3.80
C ILE A 59 -4.49 -7.71 -5.03
N ASP A 60 -5.78 -7.39 -5.15
CA ASP A 60 -6.57 -7.69 -6.35
C ASP A 60 -6.49 -6.56 -7.38
N LYS A 61 -6.65 -6.91 -8.67
CA LYS A 61 -6.72 -5.93 -9.78
C LYS A 61 -7.77 -4.84 -9.53
N ASN A 62 -8.97 -5.23 -9.09
CA ASN A 62 -10.07 -4.30 -8.84
C ASN A 62 -9.75 -3.30 -7.72
N THR A 63 -9.14 -3.77 -6.65
CA THR A 63 -8.73 -2.94 -5.51
C THR A 63 -7.58 -2.01 -5.90
N LEU A 64 -6.66 -2.49 -6.72
CA LEU A 64 -5.55 -1.69 -7.26
C LEU A 64 -6.05 -0.52 -8.11
N THR A 65 -6.98 -0.77 -9.03
CA THR A 65 -7.58 0.27 -9.88
C THR A 65 -8.25 1.35 -9.02
N LYS A 66 -9.11 0.93 -8.07
CA LYS A 66 -9.77 1.86 -7.13
C LYS A 66 -8.76 2.68 -6.33
N LEU A 67 -7.68 2.06 -5.87
CA LEU A 67 -6.63 2.73 -5.10
C LEU A 67 -5.93 3.82 -5.92
N ILE A 68 -5.61 3.54 -7.18
CA ILE A 68 -4.96 4.50 -8.07
C ILE A 68 -5.89 5.66 -8.40
N THR A 69 -7.16 5.38 -8.74
CA THR A 69 -8.15 6.41 -9.08
C THR A 69 -8.43 7.35 -7.91
N GLU A 70 -8.75 6.80 -6.73
CA GLU A 70 -9.22 7.59 -5.58
C GLU A 70 -8.08 8.24 -4.80
N ARG A 71 -6.95 7.54 -4.68
CA ARG A 71 -5.86 7.89 -3.77
C ARG A 71 -4.56 8.26 -4.48
N GLY A 72 -4.51 8.17 -5.81
CA GLY A 72 -3.41 8.67 -6.62
C GLY A 72 -3.24 10.19 -6.46
N ARG A 73 -2.00 10.62 -6.19
CA ARG A 73 -1.68 12.04 -5.96
C ARG A 73 -0.44 12.45 -6.74
N LEU A 74 -0.53 13.63 -7.34
CA LEU A 74 0.55 14.30 -8.07
C LEU A 74 1.33 15.25 -7.14
N PRO A 75 2.41 15.89 -7.63
CA PRO A 75 3.13 16.92 -6.88
C PRO A 75 2.17 18.08 -6.55
N GLY A 76 2.38 18.75 -5.42
CA GLY A 76 1.42 19.73 -4.91
C GLY A 76 0.12 19.12 -4.36
N ASN A 77 0.06 17.79 -4.17
CA ASN A 77 -1.09 17.08 -3.58
C ASN A 77 -2.38 17.12 -4.44
N LYS A 78 -2.25 17.45 -5.73
CA LYS A 78 -3.35 17.40 -6.70
C LYS A 78 -3.82 15.96 -6.87
N LYS A 79 -5.13 15.77 -7.06
CA LYS A 79 -5.70 14.45 -7.40
C LYS A 79 -5.17 14.02 -8.77
N LEU A 80 -5.06 12.71 -8.97
CA LEU A 80 -4.76 12.16 -10.28
C LEU A 80 -5.91 12.53 -11.23
N ASN A 81 -5.56 13.09 -12.38
CA ASN A 81 -6.53 13.38 -13.43
C ASN A 81 -6.37 12.31 -14.53
N GLU A 82 -7.46 11.80 -15.09
CA GLU A 82 -7.41 10.77 -16.14
C GLU A 82 -6.64 11.26 -17.37
N PHE A 83 -6.80 12.54 -17.70
CA PHE A 83 -6.03 13.21 -18.75
C PHE A 83 -4.52 13.13 -18.53
N TYR A 84 -4.06 13.16 -17.28
CA TYR A 84 -2.63 13.11 -16.95
C TYR A 84 -2.02 11.74 -17.25
N ILE A 85 -2.77 10.66 -17.00
CA ILE A 85 -2.32 9.30 -17.32
C ILE A 85 -2.27 9.13 -18.84
N LYS A 86 -3.29 9.60 -19.56
CA LYS A 86 -3.29 9.57 -21.03
C LYS A 86 -2.11 10.33 -21.63
N GLU A 87 -1.79 11.51 -21.10
CA GLU A 87 -0.70 12.34 -21.61
C GLU A 87 0.69 11.77 -21.30
N LYS A 88 0.91 11.28 -20.06
CA LYS A 88 2.25 10.87 -19.60
C LYS A 88 2.52 9.37 -19.73
N ALA A 89 1.53 8.53 -19.46
CA ALA A 89 1.66 7.08 -19.52
C ALA A 89 1.14 6.49 -20.85
N LYS A 90 0.46 7.29 -21.68
CA LYS A 90 -0.16 6.90 -22.96
C LYS A 90 -1.13 5.72 -22.84
N THR A 91 -1.75 5.53 -21.69
CA THR A 91 -2.64 4.40 -21.38
C THR A 91 -3.84 4.85 -20.55
N ASP A 92 -4.89 4.04 -20.49
CA ASP A 92 -6.00 4.27 -19.55
C ASP A 92 -5.64 3.87 -18.10
N VAL A 93 -6.42 4.31 -17.11
CA VAL A 93 -6.21 3.96 -15.69
C VAL A 93 -6.34 2.45 -15.46
N LYS A 94 -7.30 1.81 -16.13
CA LYS A 94 -7.52 0.36 -16.03
C LYS A 94 -6.34 -0.42 -16.61
N GLU A 95 -5.93 -0.09 -17.83
CA GLU A 95 -4.78 -0.71 -18.49
C GLU A 95 -3.50 -0.51 -17.70
N PHE A 96 -3.28 0.70 -17.17
CA PHE A 96 -2.13 0.97 -16.31
C PHE A 96 -2.14 0.09 -15.06
N SER A 97 -3.31 -0.07 -14.42
CA SER A 97 -3.46 -0.93 -13.24
C SER A 97 -3.17 -2.39 -13.56
N GLU A 98 -3.56 -2.87 -14.73
CA GLU A 98 -3.23 -4.22 -15.22
C GLU A 98 -1.73 -4.38 -15.48
N MET A 99 -1.10 -3.44 -16.17
CA MET A 99 0.36 -3.44 -16.39
C MET A 99 1.14 -3.43 -15.08
N VAL A 100 0.67 -2.66 -14.08
CA VAL A 100 1.25 -2.64 -12.74
C VAL A 100 1.05 -3.97 -12.05
N TYR A 101 -0.14 -4.57 -12.13
CA TYR A 101 -0.41 -5.88 -11.54
C TYR A 101 0.49 -6.98 -12.13
N GLU A 102 0.67 -6.98 -13.45
CA GLU A 102 1.55 -7.92 -14.16
C GLU A 102 3.04 -7.67 -13.88
N GLY A 103 3.40 -6.45 -13.45
CA GLY A 103 4.77 -6.06 -13.15
C GLY A 103 5.54 -5.50 -14.35
N LYS A 104 4.86 -5.17 -15.45
CA LYS A 104 5.45 -4.52 -16.63
C LYS A 104 5.79 -3.04 -16.39
N LYS A 105 5.03 -2.38 -15.53
CA LYS A 105 5.27 -0.99 -15.09
C LYS A 105 5.25 -0.89 -13.56
N GLU A 106 6.03 0.04 -13.02
CA GLU A 106 5.94 0.48 -11.63
C GLU A 106 5.14 1.78 -11.50
N ILE A 107 4.61 2.04 -10.31
CA ILE A 107 3.92 3.30 -9.97
C ILE A 107 4.86 4.51 -10.14
N LYS A 108 6.17 4.30 -10.00
CA LYS A 108 7.20 5.33 -10.14
C LYS A 108 7.43 5.75 -11.59
N ASP A 109 7.04 4.90 -12.55
CA ASP A 109 7.29 5.16 -13.97
C ASP A 109 6.39 6.25 -14.52
N VAL A 110 5.28 6.54 -13.82
CA VAL A 110 4.45 7.71 -14.11
C VAL A 110 5.12 8.94 -13.51
N PRO A 111 5.60 9.89 -14.33
CA PRO A 111 6.27 11.09 -13.84
C PRO A 111 5.38 11.85 -12.86
N GLY A 112 5.93 12.21 -11.69
CA GLY A 112 5.22 12.98 -10.67
C GLY A 112 4.20 12.23 -9.82
N LEU A 113 3.80 11.00 -10.18
CA LEU A 113 2.91 10.21 -9.33
C LEU A 113 3.62 9.83 -8.03
N LYS A 114 2.99 10.14 -6.89
CA LYS A 114 3.56 9.75 -5.60
C LYS A 114 3.55 8.23 -5.48
N PRO A 115 4.67 7.61 -5.07
CA PRO A 115 4.82 6.16 -5.01
C PRO A 115 4.19 5.51 -3.78
N TYR A 116 3.39 6.26 -3.03
CA TYR A 116 2.69 5.81 -1.84
C TYR A 116 1.30 6.45 -1.82
N PHE A 117 0.33 5.73 -1.30
CA PHE A 117 -1.06 6.17 -1.19
C PHE A 117 -1.37 6.55 0.26
N ARG A 118 -2.02 7.69 0.45
CA ARG A 118 -2.49 8.14 1.76
C ARG A 118 -3.92 7.68 1.94
N LEU A 119 -4.13 6.69 2.82
CA LEU A 119 -5.44 6.14 3.11
C LEU A 119 -6.09 6.85 4.31
N LYS A 120 -7.42 6.71 4.41
CA LYS A 120 -8.19 7.09 5.61
C LYS A 120 -8.13 5.93 6.63
N PRO A 121 -8.46 6.18 7.91
CA PRO A 121 -8.76 5.09 8.85
C PRO A 121 -9.87 4.19 8.29
N PRO A 122 -9.89 2.88 8.63
CA PRO A 122 -10.89 1.97 8.12
C PRO A 122 -12.29 2.31 8.65
N LEU A 123 -13.28 2.32 7.76
CA LEU A 123 -14.68 2.31 8.12
C LEU A 123 -14.98 1.08 8.99
N LYS A 124 -15.78 1.27 10.06
CA LYS A 124 -16.07 0.27 11.11
C LYS A 124 -14.89 -0.12 12.00
N GLY A 125 -13.75 0.57 11.88
CA GLY A 125 -12.58 0.34 12.73
C GLY A 125 -11.77 -0.91 12.40
N PHE A 126 -10.91 -1.29 13.34
CA PHE A 126 -10.01 -2.44 13.22
C PHE A 126 -10.63 -3.72 13.80
N GLU A 127 -9.96 -4.86 13.58
CA GLU A 127 -10.40 -6.14 14.14
C GLU A 127 -10.44 -6.12 15.67
N ARG A 128 -11.24 -7.02 16.26
CA ARG A 128 -11.47 -7.10 17.72
C ARG A 128 -10.17 -7.23 18.54
N GLY A 129 -9.15 -7.91 18.00
CA GLY A 129 -7.84 -8.04 18.64
C GLY A 129 -6.98 -6.76 18.62
N GLY A 130 -7.45 -5.70 17.97
CA GLY A 130 -6.82 -4.38 17.93
C GLY A 130 -5.53 -4.30 17.12
N ILE A 131 -4.88 -3.15 17.19
CA ILE A 131 -3.69 -2.81 16.39
C ILE A 131 -2.36 -3.33 16.96
N LYS A 132 -2.40 -4.04 18.09
CA LYS A 132 -1.21 -4.56 18.79
C LYS A 132 -1.04 -6.07 18.66
N LYS A 133 -2.06 -6.79 18.17
CA LYS A 133 -2.02 -8.24 17.99
C LYS A 133 -1.84 -8.62 16.51
N PRO A 134 -1.22 -9.77 16.22
CA PRO A 134 -1.14 -10.30 14.87
C PRO A 134 -2.52 -10.77 14.37
N PHE A 135 -2.68 -10.81 13.05
CA PHE A 135 -3.93 -11.24 12.40
C PHE A 135 -4.33 -12.67 12.75
N SER A 136 -3.37 -13.58 12.95
CA SER A 136 -3.63 -14.95 13.41
C SER A 136 -4.32 -15.04 14.78
N MET A 137 -4.16 -14.03 15.63
CA MET A 137 -4.81 -13.91 16.94
C MET A 137 -6.03 -12.96 16.90
N GLY A 138 -6.57 -12.68 15.72
CA GLY A 138 -7.70 -11.76 15.52
C GLY A 138 -7.33 -10.27 15.61
N GLY A 139 -6.04 -9.92 15.57
CA GLY A 139 -5.57 -8.54 15.46
C GLY A 139 -5.42 -8.06 14.00
N VAL A 140 -4.62 -7.02 13.77
CA VAL A 140 -4.46 -6.38 12.43
C VAL A 140 -3.08 -6.62 11.83
N LEU A 141 -2.07 -6.82 12.67
CA LEU A 141 -0.67 -6.83 12.26
C LEU A 141 -0.30 -8.11 11.51
N GLY A 142 0.71 -8.03 10.64
CA GLY A 142 1.22 -9.20 9.93
C GLY A 142 0.58 -9.43 8.56
N TYR A 143 0.74 -10.67 8.07
CA TYR A 143 0.25 -11.12 6.78
C TYR A 143 -1.23 -11.52 6.86
N ARG A 144 -2.06 -10.95 5.97
CA ARG A 144 -3.51 -11.17 5.91
C ARG A 144 -4.00 -11.84 4.62
N LYS A 145 -3.08 -12.31 3.76
CA LYS A 145 -3.42 -12.89 2.45
C LYS A 145 -4.31 -11.93 1.64
N ASN A 146 -5.44 -12.41 1.10
CA ASN A 146 -6.36 -11.64 0.27
C ASN A 146 -7.30 -10.73 1.09
N MET A 147 -7.42 -10.95 2.41
CA MET A 147 -8.26 -10.11 3.30
C MET A 147 -7.75 -8.67 3.44
N ILE A 148 -6.56 -8.37 2.90
CA ILE A 148 -6.07 -7.00 2.80
C ILE A 148 -6.95 -6.15 1.87
N ASN A 149 -7.56 -6.76 0.85
CA ASN A 149 -8.39 -6.06 -0.12
C ASN A 149 -9.61 -5.44 0.56
N ASP A 150 -10.28 -6.19 1.43
CA ASP A 150 -11.40 -5.69 2.22
C ASP A 150 -11.00 -4.53 3.14
N LEU A 151 -9.81 -4.63 3.76
CA LEU A 151 -9.30 -3.56 4.60
C LEU A 151 -9.04 -2.29 3.79
N ILE A 152 -8.36 -2.43 2.65
CA ILE A 152 -8.03 -1.29 1.77
C ILE A 152 -9.32 -0.65 1.25
N GLN A 153 -10.32 -1.44 0.85
CA GLN A 153 -11.61 -0.92 0.39
C GLN A 153 -12.34 -0.11 1.48
N ARG A 154 -12.21 -0.50 2.76
CA ARG A 154 -12.75 0.29 3.89
C ARG A 154 -11.95 1.56 4.20
N MET A 155 -10.74 1.71 3.65
CA MET A 155 -9.82 2.83 3.90
C MET A 155 -9.69 3.79 2.70
N ILE A 156 -10.11 3.36 1.51
CA ILE A 156 -10.29 4.20 0.32
C ILE A 156 -11.49 5.11 0.52
#